data_AF-A0A3D5UR27-F1
#
_entry.id   AF-A0A3D5UR27-F1
#
_cell.length_a   1.000
_cell.length_b   1.000
_cell.length_c   1.000
_cell.angle_alpha   90.00
_cell.angle_beta   90.00
_cell.angle_gamma   90.00
#
_symmetry.space_group_name_H-M   'P 1'
#
loop_
_entity.id
_entity.type
_entity.pdbx_description
1 polymer ?
#
loop_
_entity_poly.entity_id
_entity_poly.type
_entity_poly.pdbx_seq_one_letter_code
_entity_poly.pdbx_strand_id
1 'polypeptide(L)'
;SEVEASVSAIITGERAVSRVRKEARVSSEPEMPFGDQDQAVQTRGRHRVKVDHGRDALLTEFGKATLRDRYLMPGESYQDMFARV
;
A
#
# COMPACT_ATOMS: atom_id res chain seq x y z
N SER A 1 37.59 23.31 4.02
CA SER A 1 36.94 22.38 4.94
C SER A 1 35.77 21.69 4.27
N GLU A 2 36.01 20.65 3.48
CA GLU A 2 34.95 19.78 2.89
C GLU A 2 34.27 18.89 3.95
N VAL A 3 34.97 18.65 5.06
CA VAL A 3 34.47 17.84 6.17
C VAL A 3 33.27 18.50 6.85
N GLU A 4 33.27 19.83 7.01
CA GLU A 4 32.15 20.57 7.63
C GLU A 4 30.91 20.66 6.73
N ALA A 5 31.10 20.77 5.41
CA ALA A 5 29.99 20.72 4.45
C ALA A 5 29.31 19.34 4.45
N SER A 6 30.11 18.27 4.58
CA SER A 6 29.61 16.89 4.63
C SER A 6 28.82 16.60 5.92
N VAL A 7 29.27 17.14 7.06
CA VAL A 7 28.59 16.98 8.35
C VAL A 7 27.32 17.85 8.40
N SER A 8 27.35 19.07 7.87
CA SER A 8 26.17 19.94 7.83
C SER A 8 25.06 19.37 6.93
N ALA A 9 25.40 18.70 5.83
CA ALA A 9 24.43 18.05 4.94
C ALA A 9 23.70 16.86 5.59
N ILE A 10 24.32 16.20 6.58
CA ILE A 10 23.70 15.10 7.32
C ILE A 10 22.63 15.63 8.30
N ILE A 11 22.84 16.82 8.86
CA ILE A 11 21.92 17.42 9.85
C ILE A 11 20.71 18.08 9.17
N THR A 12 20.88 18.66 7.97
CA THR A 12 19.82 19.38 7.25
C THR A 12 18.89 18.45 6.44
N GLY A 13 19.15 17.15 6.38
CA GLY A 13 18.20 16.18 5.80
C GLY A 13 18.07 16.21 4.27
N GLU A 14 18.95 16.92 3.55
CA GLU A 14 18.98 17.01 2.09
C GLU A 14 19.78 15.87 1.43
N ARG A 15 19.51 14.62 1.85
CA ARG A 15 19.81 13.46 1.02
C ARG A 15 18.54 12.66 0.82
N ALA A 16 18.04 12.77 -0.42
CA ALA A 16 17.05 11.91 -1.02
C ALA A 16 17.22 10.48 -0.52
N VAL A 17 16.12 9.92 -0.01
CA VAL A 17 15.98 8.55 0.46
C VAL A 17 16.51 7.61 -0.63
N SER A 18 17.80 7.26 -0.53
CA SER A 18 18.40 6.19 -1.32
C SER A 18 17.83 4.92 -0.74
N ARG A 19 16.74 4.49 -1.36
CA ARG A 19 16.05 3.21 -1.19
C ARG A 19 17.10 2.12 -0.96
N VAL A 20 17.30 1.78 0.31
CA VAL A 20 18.25 0.76 0.72
C VAL A 20 17.87 -0.50 -0.04
N ARG A 21 18.83 -0.99 -0.82
CA ARG A 21 18.72 -2.21 -1.61
C ARG A 21 18.18 -3.30 -0.70
N LYS A 22 17.04 -3.86 -1.08
CA LYS A 22 16.45 -5.03 -0.47
C LYS A 22 17.48 -6.15 -0.58
N GLU A 23 18.20 -6.42 0.51
CA GLU A 23 18.87 -7.69 0.70
C GLU A 23 17.79 -8.76 0.63
N ALA A 24 17.74 -9.41 -0.53
CA ALA A 24 16.95 -10.59 -0.74
C ALA A 24 17.52 -11.67 0.18
N ARG A 25 16.88 -11.83 1.34
CA ARG A 25 16.81 -13.16 1.95
C ARG A 25 16.27 -14.05 0.84
N VAL A 26 17.11 -14.91 0.28
CA VAL A 26 16.69 -15.96 -0.64
C VAL A 26 15.89 -16.94 0.20
N SER A 27 14.64 -16.59 0.50
CA SER A 27 13.64 -17.56 0.90
C SER A 27 13.41 -18.45 -0.32
N SER A 28 13.30 -19.75 -0.11
CA SER A 28 12.89 -20.73 -1.12
C SER A 28 11.43 -20.55 -1.55
N GLU A 29 10.90 -19.34 -1.44
CA GLU A 29 9.55 -18.98 -1.85
C GLU A 29 9.55 -18.76 -3.36
N PRO A 30 8.58 -19.34 -4.09
CA PRO A 30 8.46 -19.10 -5.51
C PRO A 30 8.29 -17.59 -5.77
N GLU A 31 9.12 -17.02 -6.65
CA GLU A 31 8.92 -15.65 -7.12
C GLU A 31 7.57 -15.56 -7.81
N MET A 32 6.61 -14.93 -7.15
CA MET A 32 5.30 -14.65 -7.75
C MET A 32 5.49 -13.54 -8.79
N PRO A 33 5.16 -13.77 -10.08
CA PRO A 33 5.42 -12.81 -11.17
C PRO A 33 4.39 -11.67 -11.18
N PHE A 34 3.96 -11.20 -10.01
CA PHE A 34 3.08 -10.04 -9.89
C PHE A 34 3.92 -8.78 -9.92
N GLY A 35 3.79 -7.99 -10.98
CA GLY A 35 4.45 -6.70 -11.13
C GLY A 35 3.67 -5.58 -10.43
N ASP A 36 4.24 -4.37 -10.42
CA ASP A 36 3.57 -3.18 -9.87
C ASP A 36 2.21 -2.90 -10.54
N GLN A 37 2.04 -3.30 -11.81
CA GLN A 37 0.76 -3.21 -12.51
C GLN A 37 -0.35 -4.11 -11.92
N ASP A 38 0.01 -5.20 -11.24
CA ASP A 38 -0.94 -6.14 -10.63
C ASP A 38 -1.40 -5.66 -9.25
N GLN A 39 -0.70 -4.68 -8.66
CA GLN A 39 -1.15 -3.98 -7.45
C GLN A 39 -2.13 -2.83 -7.74
N ALA A 40 -2.31 -2.47 -9.02
CA ALA A 40 -3.16 -1.35 -9.40
C ALA A 40 -4.65 -1.75 -9.32
N VAL A 41 -5.30 -1.31 -8.24
CA VAL A 41 -6.74 -1.47 -7.99
C VAL A 41 -7.61 -0.84 -9.09
N GLN A 42 -7.10 0.15 -9.82
CA GLN A 42 -7.82 0.84 -10.89
C GLN A 42 -6.95 0.97 -12.15
N THR A 43 -7.42 0.42 -13.27
CA THR A 43 -6.70 0.49 -14.55
C THR A 43 -6.72 1.91 -15.12
N ARG A 44 -5.56 2.43 -15.55
CA ARG A 44 -5.47 3.72 -16.23
C ARG A 44 -6.37 3.75 -17.48
N GLY A 45 -7.18 4.82 -17.61
CA GLY A 45 -8.07 5.02 -18.75
C GLY A 45 -9.42 4.27 -18.67
N ARG A 46 -9.76 3.69 -17.52
CA ARG A 46 -11.11 3.16 -17.23
C ARG A 46 -11.89 4.13 -16.34
N HIS A 47 -13.20 3.91 -16.28
CA HIS A 47 -14.08 4.67 -15.40
C HIS A 47 -13.62 4.50 -13.95
N ARG A 48 -13.40 5.62 -13.26
CA ARG A 48 -13.00 5.59 -11.84
C ARG A 48 -14.17 5.10 -11.01
N VAL A 49 -13.96 4.07 -10.21
CA VAL A 49 -14.94 3.63 -9.21
C VAL A 49 -15.13 4.75 -8.18
N LYS A 50 -16.39 5.14 -7.95
CA LYS A 50 -16.76 6.08 -6.90
C LYS A 50 -17.10 5.29 -5.64
N VAL A 51 -16.35 5.54 -4.57
CA VAL A 51 -16.57 4.94 -3.26
C VAL A 51 -17.53 5.81 -2.45
N ASP A 52 -18.50 5.16 -1.80
CA ASP A 52 -19.46 5.77 -0.89
C ASP A 52 -19.51 4.98 0.42
N HIS A 53 -18.78 5.46 1.44
CA HIS A 53 -18.69 4.81 2.75
C HIS A 53 -20.04 4.73 3.49
N GLY A 54 -21.06 5.50 3.09
CA GLY A 54 -22.41 5.38 3.66
C GLY A 54 -23.06 4.01 3.42
N ARG A 55 -22.57 3.26 2.41
CA ARG A 55 -23.06 1.92 2.09
C ARG A 55 -22.62 0.85 3.08
N ASP A 56 -21.72 1.16 4.01
CA ASP A 56 -21.40 0.28 5.14
C ASP A 56 -22.63 -0.02 5.99
N ALA A 57 -23.63 0.86 5.98
CA ALA A 57 -24.91 0.65 6.64
C ALA A 57 -25.74 -0.50 6.04
N LEU A 58 -25.47 -0.91 4.80
CA LEU A 58 -26.15 -2.03 4.14
C LEU A 58 -25.59 -3.39 4.56
N LEU A 59 -24.45 -3.41 5.26
CA LEU A 59 -23.83 -4.63 5.75
C LEU A 59 -24.45 -5.03 7.10
N THR A 60 -24.75 -6.32 7.23
CA THR A 60 -25.14 -6.89 8.52
C THR A 60 -23.95 -6.95 9.47
N GLU A 61 -24.20 -7.04 10.77
CA GLU A 61 -23.14 -7.15 11.77
C GLU A 61 -22.29 -8.42 11.57
N PHE A 62 -22.92 -9.54 11.22
CA PHE A 62 -22.19 -10.76 10.85
C PHE A 62 -21.32 -10.56 9.60
N GLY A 63 -21.84 -9.88 8.58
CA GLY A 63 -21.08 -9.56 7.37
C GLY A 63 -19.87 -8.68 7.68
N LYS A 64 -20.06 -7.60 8.46
CA LYS A 64 -18.98 -6.72 8.90
C LYS A 64 -17.90 -7.45 9.69
N ALA A 65 -18.30 -8.35 10.60
CA ALA A 65 -17.37 -9.15 11.40
C ALA A 65 -16.54 -10.09 10.51
N THR A 66 -17.20 -10.78 9.58
CA THR A 66 -16.54 -11.71 8.65
C THR A 66 -15.53 -11.00 7.73
N LEU A 67 -15.89 -9.80 7.23
CA LEU A 67 -15.00 -9.00 6.39
C LEU A 67 -13.78 -8.49 7.17
N ARG A 68 -13.99 -8.02 8.41
CA ARG A 68 -12.92 -7.55 9.29
C ARG A 68 -11.89 -8.64 9.61
N ASP A 69 -12.35 -9.88 9.78
CA ASP A 69 -11.51 -11.00 10.19
C ASP A 69 -10.50 -11.42 9.13
N ARG A 70 -10.87 -11.38 7.84
CA ARG A 70 -10.05 -12.00 6.77
C ARG A 70 -9.76 -11.15 5.54
N TYR A 71 -10.50 -10.07 5.31
CA TYR A 71 -10.49 -9.38 4.02
C TYR A 71 -9.99 -7.93 4.10
N LEU A 72 -10.11 -7.27 5.25
CA LEU A 72 -9.59 -5.92 5.42
C LEU A 72 -8.09 -5.91 5.67
N MET A 73 -7.39 -5.06 4.93
CA MET A 73 -6.03 -4.66 5.24
C MET A 73 -6.01 -3.65 6.40
N PRO A 74 -4.87 -3.47 7.09
CA PRO A 74 -4.76 -2.49 8.17
C PRO A 74 -5.12 -1.07 7.71
N GLY A 75 -6.06 -0.43 8.43
CA GLY A 75 -6.51 0.93 8.14
C GLY A 75 -7.51 1.06 6.98
N GLU A 76 -8.02 -0.06 6.46
CA GLU A 76 -8.93 -0.08 5.32
C GLU A 76 -10.42 -0.09 5.72
N SER A 77 -11.28 0.61 4.95
CA SER A 77 -12.74 0.49 5.07
C SER A 77 -13.34 -0.62 4.21
N TYR A 78 -14.60 -1.02 4.49
CA TYR A 78 -15.29 -2.06 3.71
C TYR A 78 -15.48 -1.69 2.24
N GLN A 79 -15.81 -0.42 1.94
CA GLN A 79 -16.01 -0.01 0.55
C GLN A 79 -14.69 0.09 -0.22
N ASP A 80 -13.59 0.43 0.46
CA ASP A 80 -12.27 0.40 -0.17
C ASP A 80 -11.90 -1.03 -0.58
N MET A 81 -12.31 -2.04 0.20
CA MET A 81 -12.10 -3.45 -0.12
C MET A 81 -12.86 -3.83 -1.37
N PHE A 82 -14.11 -3.40 -1.49
CA PHE A 82 -14.92 -3.68 -2.68
C PHE A 82 -14.39 -2.96 -3.93
N ALA A 83 -13.75 -1.80 -3.77
CA ALA A 83 -13.18 -1.07 -4.89
C ALA A 83 -11.97 -1.77 -5.54
N ARG A 84 -11.41 -2.81 -4.90
CA ARG A 84 -10.30 -3.64 -5.41
C ARG A 84 -10.72 -4.78 -6.33
N VAL A 85 -11.99 -5.16 -6.30
CA VAL A 85 -12.56 -6.32 -7.02
C VAL A 85 -13.24 -5.83 -8.29
#